data_AF-A0A5J4UFQ0-F1
#
_entry.id   AF-A0A5J4UFQ0-F1
#
_cell.length_a   1.000
_cell.length_b   1.000
_cell.length_c   1.000
_cell.angle_alpha   90.00
_cell.angle_beta   90.00
_cell.angle_gamma   90.00
#
_symmetry.space_group_name_H-M   'P 1'
#
loop_
_entity.id
_entity.type
_entity.pdbx_description
1 polymer ?
#
loop_
_entity_poly.entity_id
_entity_poly.type
_entity_poly.pdbx_seq_one_letter_code
_entity_poly.pdbx_strand_id
1 'polypeptide(L)'
;MLFSTLADGSQIPVVGLGTFSSKPEEVLQAVKAAIEIGYRHFDFAYSYQNQKEIGIALKEVFTEGKVKREDLWLTSKLFCHHHNQADVINELKETLTDLQVSYLDLFLIHLPVWFDINYFTIL
;
A
#
# COMPACT_ATOMS: atom_id res chain seq x y z
N MET A 1 12.60 -6.88 -16.07
CA MET A 1 12.35 -5.73 -15.17
C MET A 1 13.65 -5.40 -14.46
N LEU A 2 13.95 -4.12 -14.21
CA LEU A 2 15.14 -3.71 -13.47
C LEU A 2 14.83 -3.69 -11.96
N PHE A 3 15.81 -4.07 -11.14
CA PHE A 3 15.68 -4.15 -9.68
C PHE A 3 16.82 -3.39 -9.00
N SER A 4 16.56 -2.87 -7.80
CA SER A 4 17.56 -2.35 -6.88
C SER A 4 17.62 -3.23 -5.63
N THR A 5 18.82 -3.37 -5.05
CA THR A 5 19.03 -4.09 -3.79
C THR A 5 18.85 -3.11 -2.62
N LEU A 6 17.99 -3.45 -1.67
CA LEU A 6 17.82 -2.70 -0.43
C LEU A 6 18.85 -3.15 0.63
N ALA A 7 18.93 -2.39 1.73
CA ALA A 7 19.90 -2.64 2.80
C ALA A 7 19.72 -4.01 3.50
N ASP A 8 18.50 -4.56 3.47
CA ASP A 8 18.16 -5.89 3.99
C ASP A 8 18.41 -7.02 2.98
N GLY A 9 18.90 -6.69 1.77
CA GLY A 9 19.13 -7.63 0.68
C GLY A 9 17.91 -7.88 -0.21
N SER A 10 16.75 -7.31 0.12
CA SER A 10 15.53 -7.45 -0.67
C SER A 10 15.66 -6.76 -2.04
N GLN A 11 15.01 -7.31 -3.07
CA GLN A 11 15.09 -6.82 -4.44
C GLN A 11 13.80 -6.06 -4.81
N ILE A 12 13.87 -4.73 -4.86
CA ILE A 12 12.72 -3.88 -5.21
C ILE A 12 12.70 -3.57 -6.72
N PRO A 13 11.56 -3.71 -7.43
CA PRO A 13 11.44 -3.21 -8.80
C PRO A 13 11.62 -1.69 -8.85
N VAL A 14 12.49 -1.21 -9.74
CA VAL A 14 12.86 0.23 -9.78
C VAL A 14 11.78 1.15 -10.33
N VAL A 15 10.74 0.57 -10.96
CA VAL A 15 9.57 1.30 -11.45
C VAL A 15 8.33 0.73 -10.75
N GLY A 16 7.56 1.60 -10.12
CA GLY A 16 6.30 1.25 -9.47
C GLY A 16 5.17 2.21 -9.84
N LEU A 17 3.93 1.76 -9.62
CA LEU A 17 2.73 2.57 -9.77
C LEU A 17 2.40 3.27 -8.44
N GLY A 18 2.37 4.60 -8.42
CA GLY A 18 1.83 5.37 -7.31
C GLY A 18 0.31 5.53 -7.41
N THR A 19 -0.39 5.49 -6.27
CA THR A 19 -1.87 5.52 -6.24
C THR A 19 -2.47 6.78 -5.60
N PHE A 20 -1.65 7.79 -5.30
CA PHE A 20 -2.13 9.04 -4.72
C PHE A 20 -3.12 9.79 -5.63
N SER A 21 -4.15 10.39 -5.04
CA SER A 21 -5.12 11.27 -5.71
C SER A 21 -5.99 10.60 -6.79
N SER A 22 -6.04 9.27 -6.84
CA SER A 22 -6.93 8.52 -7.74
C SER A 22 -8.32 8.37 -7.13
N LYS A 23 -9.37 8.46 -7.96
CA LYS A 23 -10.72 8.07 -7.52
C LYS A 23 -10.81 6.56 -7.27
N PRO A 24 -11.74 6.10 -6.41
CA PRO A 24 -11.92 4.68 -6.09
C PRO A 24 -11.99 3.74 -7.32
N GLU A 25 -12.84 4.05 -8.31
CA GLU A 25 -12.98 3.20 -9.50
C GLU A 25 -11.75 3.28 -10.42
N GLU A 26 -11.11 4.44 -10.49
CA GLU A 26 -9.94 4.68 -11.34
C GLU A 26 -8.71 3.92 -10.80
N VAL A 27 -8.51 3.89 -9.48
CA VAL A 27 -7.35 3.19 -8.87
C VAL A 27 -7.46 1.68 -9.07
N LEU A 28 -8.66 1.11 -8.96
CA LEU A 28 -8.91 -0.31 -9.17
C LEU A 28 -8.48 -0.71 -10.59
N GLN A 29 -8.97 0.02 -11.60
CA GLN A 29 -8.64 -0.25 -12.99
C GLN A 29 -7.16 0.00 -13.28
N ALA A 30 -6.56 1.05 -12.71
CA ALA A 30 -5.15 1.36 -12.87
C ALA A 30 -4.24 0.24 -12.33
N VAL A 31 -4.55 -0.31 -11.16
CA VAL A 31 -3.79 -1.44 -10.58
C VAL A 31 -3.88 -2.66 -11.49
N LYS A 32 -5.09 -3.05 -11.92
CA LYS A 32 -5.27 -4.19 -12.82
C LYS A 32 -4.51 -4.01 -14.14
N ALA A 33 -4.64 -2.84 -14.76
CA ALA A 33 -3.96 -2.52 -16.02
C ALA A 33 -2.43 -2.52 -15.85
N ALA A 34 -1.92 -1.96 -14.75
CA ALA A 34 -0.50 -1.95 -14.47
C ALA A 34 0.07 -3.37 -14.32
N ILE A 35 -0.64 -4.27 -13.62
CA ILE A 35 -0.23 -5.68 -13.51
C ILE A 35 -0.17 -6.35 -14.88
N GLU A 36 -1.18 -6.12 -15.73
CA GLU A 36 -1.28 -6.66 -17.09
C GLU A 36 -0.11 -6.21 -17.98
N ILE A 37 0.24 -4.91 -17.93
CA ILE A 37 1.37 -4.38 -18.72
C ILE A 37 2.74 -4.66 -18.07
N GLY A 38 2.75 -5.37 -16.94
CA GLY A 38 3.95 -5.96 -16.35
C GLY A 38 4.45 -5.32 -15.07
N TYR A 39 3.84 -4.28 -14.52
CA TYR A 39 4.25 -3.70 -13.23
C TYR A 39 4.22 -4.74 -12.11
N ARG A 40 5.23 -4.68 -11.25
CA ARG A 40 5.35 -5.55 -10.06
C ARG A 40 5.62 -4.75 -8.78
N HIS A 41 5.63 -3.43 -8.83
CA HIS A 41 5.80 -2.58 -7.64
C HIS A 41 4.65 -1.58 -7.57
N PHE A 42 4.02 -1.50 -6.41
CA PHE A 42 2.90 -0.61 -6.14
C PHE A 42 3.12 0.17 -4.84
N ASP A 43 2.87 1.47 -4.90
CA ASP A 43 3.02 2.41 -3.80
C ASP A 43 1.65 2.93 -3.35
N PHE A 44 1.31 2.62 -2.10
CA PHE A 44 0.06 2.97 -1.42
C PHE A 44 0.32 3.80 -0.17
N ALA A 45 -0.74 4.29 0.46
CA ALA A 45 -0.67 4.84 1.82
C ALA A 45 -2.05 4.81 2.47
N TYR A 46 -2.07 4.70 3.80
CA TYR A 46 -3.31 4.78 4.58
C TYR A 46 -4.11 6.06 4.27
N SER A 47 -3.42 7.20 4.22
CA SER A 47 -4.06 8.51 4.00
C SER A 47 -4.66 8.71 2.61
N TYR A 48 -4.41 7.81 1.64
CA TYR A 48 -4.97 7.93 0.29
C TYR A 48 -6.43 7.46 0.23
N GLN A 49 -6.92 6.78 1.29
CA GLN A 49 -8.32 6.36 1.44
C GLN A 49 -8.86 5.54 0.26
N ASN A 50 -8.00 4.74 -0.36
CA ASN A 50 -8.33 3.93 -1.54
C ASN A 50 -7.80 2.49 -1.48
N GLN A 51 -7.36 2.04 -0.30
CA GLN A 51 -6.76 0.70 -0.12
C GLN A 51 -7.78 -0.43 -0.33
N LYS A 52 -9.07 -0.20 -0.05
CA LYS A 52 -10.14 -1.19 -0.24
C LYS A 52 -10.33 -1.54 -1.72
N GLU A 53 -10.36 -0.53 -2.58
CA GLU A 53 -10.48 -0.70 -4.02
C GLU A 53 -9.26 -1.38 -4.62
N ILE A 54 -8.07 -1.06 -4.09
CA ILE A 54 -6.82 -1.76 -4.43
C ILE A 54 -6.90 -3.22 -3.99
N GLY A 55 -7.40 -3.52 -2.79
CA GLY A 55 -7.56 -4.89 -2.32
C GLY A 55 -8.53 -5.71 -3.18
N ILE A 56 -9.60 -5.09 -3.68
CA ILE A 56 -10.49 -5.72 -4.67
C ILE A 56 -9.70 -6.06 -5.95
N ALA A 57 -8.95 -5.10 -6.50
CA ALA A 57 -8.10 -5.34 -7.68
C ALA A 57 -7.12 -6.49 -7.47
N LEU A 58 -6.41 -6.50 -6.34
CA LEU A 58 -5.42 -7.54 -6.00
C LEU A 58 -6.08 -8.91 -5.87
N LYS A 59 -7.21 -9.01 -5.17
CA LYS A 59 -7.94 -10.27 -5.04
C LYS A 59 -8.39 -10.81 -6.40
N GLU A 60 -8.89 -9.96 -7.29
CA GLU A 60 -9.30 -10.37 -8.63
C GLU A 60 -8.12 -10.93 -9.43
N VAL A 61 -6.99 -10.22 -9.51
CA VAL A 61 -5.83 -10.69 -10.29
C VAL A 61 -5.19 -11.96 -9.71
N PHE A 62 -5.22 -12.12 -8.38
CA PHE A 62 -4.77 -13.37 -7.73
C PHE A 62 -5.72 -14.53 -8.04
N THR A 63 -7.03 -14.28 -8.01
CA THR A 63 -8.05 -15.29 -8.34
C THR A 63 -8.00 -15.70 -9.81
N GLU A 64 -7.77 -14.74 -10.71
CA GLU A 64 -7.56 -14.97 -12.14
C GLU A 64 -6.22 -15.69 -12.43
N GLY A 65 -5.32 -15.79 -11.45
CA GLY A 65 -4.02 -16.43 -11.61
C GLY A 65 -3.03 -15.65 -12.48
N LYS A 66 -3.24 -14.34 -12.68
CA LYS A 66 -2.35 -13.48 -13.49
C LYS A 66 -0.99 -13.27 -12.82
N VAL A 67 -1.00 -13.19 -11.50
CA VAL A 67 0.17 -13.05 -10.61
C VAL A 67 -0.14 -13.73 -9.28
N LYS A 68 0.90 -14.09 -8.53
CA LYS A 68 0.80 -14.49 -7.12
C LYS A 68 1.15 -13.32 -6.21
N ARG A 69 0.86 -13.44 -4.91
CA ARG A 69 1.18 -12.39 -3.94
C ARG A 69 2.69 -12.09 -3.93
N GLU A 70 3.51 -13.13 -3.94
CA GLU A 70 4.98 -13.05 -3.93
C GLU A 70 5.59 -12.50 -5.23
N ASP A 71 4.82 -12.37 -6.32
CA ASP A 71 5.29 -11.72 -7.54
C ASP A 71 5.24 -10.18 -7.43
N LEU A 72 4.52 -9.64 -6.43
CA LEU A 72 4.29 -8.20 -6.27
C LEU A 72 5.07 -7.65 -5.08
N TRP A 73 5.64 -6.46 -5.27
CA TRP A 73 6.17 -5.59 -4.22
C TRP A 73 5.12 -4.55 -3.82
N LEU A 74 4.59 -4.67 -2.61
CA LEU A 74 3.55 -3.78 -2.08
C LEU A 74 4.13 -2.90 -0.96
N THR A 75 4.10 -1.59 -1.19
CA THR A 75 4.52 -0.58 -0.22
C THR A 75 3.29 0.15 0.34
N SER A 76 3.19 0.31 1.66
CA SER A 76 2.25 1.25 2.28
C SER A 76 2.95 2.13 3.33
N LYS A 77 2.23 3.12 3.87
CA LYS A 77 2.79 4.17 4.72
C LYS A 77 1.92 4.42 5.94
N LEU A 78 2.54 4.33 7.12
CA LEU A 78 1.99 4.66 8.42
C LEU A 78 1.62 6.15 8.48
N PHE A 79 0.36 6.47 8.76
CA PHE A 79 -0.07 7.86 8.80
C PHE A 79 0.26 8.55 10.14
N CYS A 80 0.35 9.87 10.08
CA CYS A 80 0.99 10.70 11.09
C CYS A 80 0.36 10.60 12.49
N HIS A 81 -0.94 10.30 12.61
CA HIS A 81 -1.59 10.21 13.91
C HIS A 81 -1.39 8.84 14.60
N HIS A 82 -0.86 7.84 13.89
CA HIS A 82 -0.68 6.48 14.38
C HIS A 82 0.77 6.14 14.76
N HIS A 83 1.62 7.13 15.05
CA HIS A 83 3.01 6.86 15.47
C HIS A 83 3.14 6.31 16.89
N ASN A 84 2.08 6.33 17.71
CA ASN A 84 2.09 5.64 19.01
C ASN A 84 2.15 4.13 18.80
N GLN A 85 2.90 3.42 19.64
CA GLN A 85 3.18 1.99 19.46
C GLN A 85 1.92 1.12 19.29
N ALA A 86 0.85 1.38 20.05
CA ALA A 86 -0.40 0.63 19.94
C ALA A 86 -1.12 0.89 18.60
N ASP A 87 -1.05 2.13 18.10
CA ASP A 87 -1.72 2.57 16.89
C ASP A 87 -1.03 2.05 15.63
N VAL A 88 0.30 1.91 15.64
CA VAL A 88 1.07 1.32 14.53
C VAL A 88 0.54 -0.06 14.15
N ILE A 89 0.32 -0.92 15.15
CA ILE A 89 -0.15 -2.29 14.92
C ILE A 89 -1.59 -2.31 14.43
N ASN A 90 -2.43 -1.39 14.93
CA ASN A 90 -3.82 -1.29 14.51
C ASN A 90 -3.93 -0.83 13.05
N GLU A 91 -3.21 0.22 12.67
CA GLU A 91 -3.23 0.75 11.29
C GLU A 91 -2.66 -0.27 10.29
N LEU A 92 -1.59 -0.98 10.67
CA LEU A 92 -1.03 -2.03 9.81
C LEU A 92 -2.04 -3.15 9.58
N LYS A 93 -2.76 -3.60 10.62
CA LYS A 93 -3.80 -4.62 10.48
C LYS A 93 -4.95 -4.15 9.60
N GLU A 94 -5.37 -2.89 9.76
CA GLU A 94 -6.39 -2.28 8.91
C GLU A 94 -5.93 -2.25 7.45
N THR A 95 -4.70 -1.78 7.21
CA THR A 95 -4.10 -1.75 5.87
C THR A 95 -4.03 -3.13 5.23
N LEU A 96 -3.57 -4.15 5.95
CA LEU A 96 -3.52 -5.53 5.44
C LEU A 96 -4.92 -6.09 5.13
N THR A 97 -5.90 -5.75 5.97
CA THR A 97 -7.30 -6.14 5.78
C THR A 97 -7.89 -5.48 4.53
N ASP A 98 -7.71 -4.17 4.38
CA ASP A 98 -8.23 -3.41 3.25
C ASP A 98 -7.59 -3.84 1.93
N LEU A 99 -6.27 -4.07 1.93
CA LEU A 99 -5.53 -4.60 0.77
C LEU A 99 -5.78 -6.10 0.53
N GLN A 100 -6.40 -6.81 1.48
CA GLN A 100 -6.66 -8.25 1.42
C GLN A 100 -5.39 -9.10 1.22
N VAL A 101 -4.31 -8.74 1.94
CA VAL A 101 -3.01 -9.45 1.90
C VAL A 101 -2.52 -9.77 3.31
N SER A 102 -1.63 -10.75 3.44
CA SER A 102 -1.07 -11.16 4.74
C SER A 102 0.20 -10.40 5.15
N TYR A 103 0.87 -9.73 4.22
CA TYR A 103 2.08 -8.95 4.48
C TYR A 103 2.25 -7.81 3.46
N LEU A 104 3.08 -6.83 3.81
CA LEU A 104 3.64 -5.81 2.93
C LEU A 104 5.14 -6.07 2.74
N ASP A 105 5.67 -5.72 1.58
CA ASP A 105 7.11 -5.80 1.29
C ASP A 105 7.85 -4.61 1.92
N LEU A 106 7.16 -3.47 2.05
CA LEU A 106 7.70 -2.27 2.68
C LEU A 106 6.61 -1.48 3.41
N PHE A 107 6.89 -1.06 4.64
CA PHE A 107 6.03 -0.19 5.43
C PHE A 107 6.82 0.99 5.96
N LEU A 108 6.43 2.21 5.58
CA LEU A 108 7.20 3.44 5.84
C LEU A 108 6.48 4.35 6.83
N ILE A 109 7.23 5.12 7.61
CA ILE A 109 6.70 6.31 8.27
C ILE A 109 6.39 7.35 7.18
N HIS A 110 5.13 7.77 7.02
CA HIS A 110 4.76 8.64 5.90
C HIS A 110 5.40 10.02 6.00
N LEU A 111 5.38 10.62 7.19
CA LEU A 111 6.02 11.91 7.48
C LEU A 111 6.63 11.86 8.90
N PRO A 112 7.73 12.57 9.16
CA PRO A 112 8.36 12.62 10.49
C PRO A 112 7.64 13.61 11.43
N VAL A 113 6.30 13.60 11.43
CA VAL A 113 5.45 14.49 12.25
C VAL A 113 4.34 13.65 12.86
N TRP A 114 4.06 13.89 14.15
CA TRP A 114 2.91 13.29 14.84
C TRP A 114 1.92 14.38 15.26
N PHE A 115 0.63 14.11 15.10
CA PHE A 115 -0.44 14.96 15.61
C PHE A 115 -1.63 14.13 16.12
N ASP A 116 -2.23 14.57 17.21
CA ASP A 116 -3.44 13.97 17.76
C ASP A 116 -4.67 14.55 17.04
N ILE A 117 -5.49 13.67 16.46
CA ILE A 117 -6.74 14.07 15.81
C ILE A 117 -7.76 14.61 16.81
N ASN A 118 -7.66 14.23 18.09
CA ASN A 118 -8.58 14.65 19.15
C ASN A 118 -8.27 16.06 19.67
N TYR A 119 -7.11 16.62 19.36
CA TYR A 119 -6.76 17.98 19.78
C TYR A 119 -7.61 19.05 19.06
N PHE A 120 -8.20 18.74 17.90
CA PHE A 120 -9.05 19.68 17.14
C PHE A 120 -10.55 19.57 17.47
N THR A 121 -10.98 18.58 18.24
CA THR A 121 -12.39 18.38 18.63
C THR A 121 -12.78 19.10 19.93
N ILE A 122 -11.84 19.81 20.56
CA ILE A 122 -12.02 20.54 21.84
C ILE A 122 -11.94 22.08 21.61
N LEU A 123 -12.00 22.53 20.36
CA LEU A 123 -12.17 23.94 19.97
C LEU A 123 -13.49 24.11 19.21
#